data_AF-A0A2C9W9N1-F1
#
_entry.id   AF-A0A2C9W9N1-F1
#
_cell.length_a   1.000
_cell.length_b   1.000
_cell.length_c   1.000
_cell.angle_alpha   90.00
_cell.angle_beta   90.00
_cell.angle_gamma   90.00
#
_symmetry.space_group_name_H-M   'P 1'
#
loop_
_entity.id
_entity.type
_entity.pdbx_description
1 polymer ?
#
loop_
_entity_poly.entity_id
_entity_poly.type
_entity_poly.pdbx_seq_one_letter_code
_entity_poly.pdbx_strand_id
1 'polypeptide(L)'
;MGFLGICLEAGGVLAKASALAGTDVLEAVEQEHPIAGIKAREAYLVFSMQLGFAMLCAGSVRAKNTMNIMLTNVLDAPIGGLFYYLFGFAFAFGTGGSENGFIGKQHFGLKTIPSEDLDYSNFLYQWAFAIAAAGITSGSIAERTQFVAYLIYSSFLTGFVCPVVSHWFWSTDGWASAFRTDNLLFGNGVIDFTGSGVVQMVGGIAGLWGALIEGPRLGRFDHSGRAIALRGHSASPVILGTFLLRFGWYGFNPGSFNKILNDGSYNSQWSAVGRTAITITLTGYIATLITLFGRKLLVAHGM
;
A
#
# COMPACT_ATOMS: atom_id res chain seq x y z
N MET A 1 7.49 18.93 -17.42
CA MET A 1 6.37 19.89 -17.43
C MET A 1 5.75 19.86 -16.04
N GLY A 2 5.63 21.00 -15.37
CA GLY A 2 5.28 21.06 -13.93
C GLY A 2 3.78 20.93 -13.66
N PHE A 3 3.41 20.99 -12.37
CA PHE A 3 2.03 20.95 -11.83
C PHE A 3 0.99 21.73 -12.65
N LEU A 4 1.37 22.86 -13.25
CA LEU A 4 0.52 23.67 -14.13
C LEU A 4 0.13 22.96 -15.44
N GLY A 5 1.02 22.14 -16.00
CA GLY A 5 0.76 21.31 -17.18
C GLY A 5 -0.21 20.17 -16.90
N ILE A 6 -0.12 19.55 -15.71
CA ILE A 6 -1.07 18.52 -15.25
C ILE A 6 -2.47 19.13 -15.08
N CYS A 7 -2.58 20.35 -14.54
CA CYS A 7 -3.87 21.05 -14.43
C CYS A 7 -4.44 21.47 -15.79
N LEU A 8 -3.60 21.82 -16.77
CA LEU A 8 -4.02 22.18 -18.13
C LEU A 8 -4.46 20.95 -18.95
N GLU A 9 -3.75 19.82 -18.85
CA GLU A 9 -4.16 18.55 -19.46
C GLU A 9 -5.42 17.99 -18.81
N ALA A 10 -5.53 18.03 -17.47
CA ALA A 10 -6.77 17.71 -16.77
C ALA A 10 -7.92 18.62 -17.20
N GLY A 11 -7.67 19.92 -17.43
CA GLY A 11 -8.65 20.86 -17.97
C GLY A 11 -9.10 20.51 -19.39
N GLY A 12 -8.19 20.04 -20.25
CA GLY A 12 -8.51 19.56 -21.60
C GLY A 12 -9.31 18.26 -21.60
N VAL A 13 -9.02 17.35 -20.68
CA VAL A 13 -9.76 16.09 -20.47
C VAL A 13 -11.15 16.37 -19.87
N LEU A 14 -11.28 17.28 -18.91
CA LEU A 14 -12.57 17.71 -18.35
C LEU A 14 -13.44 18.45 -19.38
N ALA A 15 -12.83 19.25 -20.26
CA ALA A 15 -13.55 19.91 -21.35
C ALA A 15 -14.06 18.91 -22.41
N LYS A 16 -13.28 17.85 -22.70
CA LYS A 16 -13.74 16.74 -23.55
C LYS A 16 -14.80 15.87 -22.87
N ALA A 17 -14.65 15.60 -21.57
CA ALA A 17 -15.64 14.87 -20.77
C ALA A 17 -16.99 15.61 -20.67
N SER A 18 -16.96 16.95 -20.59
CA SER A 18 -18.16 17.79 -20.66
C SER A 18 -18.88 17.72 -22.02
N ALA A 19 -18.18 17.35 -23.10
CA ALA A 19 -18.76 17.19 -24.44
C ALA A 19 -19.37 15.79 -24.66
N LEU A 20 -19.04 14.80 -23.82
CA LEU A 20 -19.60 13.44 -23.80
C LEU A 20 -20.64 13.30 -22.67
N ALA A 21 -21.64 14.18 -22.65
CA ALA A 21 -22.79 14.04 -21.75
C ALA A 21 -23.64 12.82 -22.20
N GLY A 22 -23.28 11.63 -21.74
CA GLY A 22 -24.05 10.40 -21.98
C GLY A 22 -23.28 9.08 -21.96
N THR A 23 -21.94 9.10 -21.87
CA THR A 23 -21.12 7.89 -21.65
C THR A 23 -20.21 8.13 -20.47
N ASP A 24 -20.10 7.14 -19.57
CA ASP A 24 -19.24 7.24 -18.40
C ASP A 24 -17.82 7.54 -18.87
N VAL A 25 -17.24 8.65 -18.40
CA VAL A 25 -15.89 9.11 -18.77
C VAL A 25 -14.85 7.99 -18.56
N LEU A 26 -15.13 7.10 -17.60
CA LEU A 26 -14.32 5.91 -17.32
C LEU A 26 -14.39 4.86 -18.43
N GLU A 27 -15.56 4.63 -19.05
CA GLU A 27 -15.72 3.70 -20.18
C GLU A 27 -15.06 4.24 -21.45
N ALA A 28 -15.10 5.56 -21.67
CA ALA A 28 -14.44 6.20 -22.81
C ALA A 28 -12.90 6.14 -22.70
N VAL A 29 -12.34 6.38 -21.51
CA VAL A 29 -10.89 6.20 -21.25
C VAL A 29 -10.48 4.73 -21.34
N GLU A 30 -11.36 3.80 -20.98
CA GLU A 30 -11.11 2.36 -21.07
C GLU A 30 -11.04 1.84 -22.51
N GLN A 31 -11.77 2.44 -23.45
CA GLN A 31 -11.68 2.12 -24.88
C GLN A 31 -10.41 2.68 -25.55
N GLU A 32 -9.91 3.84 -25.13
CA GLU A 32 -8.68 4.44 -25.70
C GLU A 32 -7.40 3.93 -25.03
N HIS A 33 -7.40 3.68 -23.72
CA HIS A 33 -6.23 3.27 -22.93
C HIS A 33 -6.57 2.20 -21.88
N PRO A 34 -6.78 0.94 -22.30
CA PRO A 34 -7.31 -0.12 -21.41
C PRO A 34 -6.43 -0.42 -20.19
N ILE A 35 -5.12 -0.20 -20.27
CA ILE A 35 -4.18 -0.45 -19.17
C ILE A 35 -4.29 0.62 -18.07
N ALA A 36 -4.38 1.89 -18.47
CA ALA A 36 -4.49 3.02 -17.53
C ALA A 36 -5.83 2.98 -16.77
N GLY A 37 -6.93 2.69 -17.47
CA GLY A 37 -8.26 2.57 -16.88
C GLY A 37 -8.36 1.46 -15.82
N ILE A 38 -7.78 0.29 -16.09
CA ILE A 38 -7.76 -0.82 -15.12
C ILE A 38 -6.92 -0.43 -13.90
N LYS A 39 -5.67 0.04 -14.09
CA LYS A 39 -4.78 0.41 -12.97
C LYS A 39 -5.40 1.47 -12.06
N ALA A 40 -6.09 2.47 -12.62
CA ALA A 40 -6.76 3.50 -11.82
C ALA A 40 -7.86 2.91 -10.92
N ARG A 41 -8.68 1.96 -11.41
CA ARG A 41 -9.70 1.29 -10.60
C ARG A 41 -9.10 0.47 -9.47
N GLU A 42 -8.06 -0.30 -9.75
CA GLU A 42 -7.36 -1.08 -8.73
C GLU A 42 -6.70 -0.16 -7.69
N ALA A 43 -6.19 1.00 -8.11
CA ALA A 43 -5.65 2.01 -7.21
C ALA A 43 -6.72 2.57 -6.27
N TYR A 44 -7.97 2.79 -6.73
CA TYR A 44 -9.06 3.21 -5.87
C TYR A 44 -9.44 2.13 -4.84
N LEU A 45 -9.42 0.86 -5.23
CA LEU A 45 -9.62 -0.26 -4.31
C LEU A 45 -8.52 -0.29 -3.24
N VAL A 46 -7.26 -0.15 -3.63
CA VAL A 46 -6.14 -0.08 -2.67
C VAL A 46 -6.24 1.15 -1.79
N PHE A 47 -6.61 2.31 -2.34
CA PHE A 47 -6.81 3.53 -1.56
C PHE A 47 -7.94 3.39 -0.53
N SER A 48 -8.99 2.60 -0.84
CA SER A 48 -10.05 2.28 0.13
C SER A 48 -9.53 1.54 1.38
N MET A 49 -8.36 0.90 1.30
CA MET A 49 -7.69 0.32 2.47
C MET A 49 -7.34 1.37 3.52
N GLN A 50 -7.16 2.65 3.14
CA GLN A 50 -6.91 3.72 4.09
C GLN A 50 -8.09 3.95 5.04
N LEU A 51 -9.32 3.84 4.52
CA LEU A 51 -10.53 3.84 5.36
C LEU A 51 -10.57 2.58 6.25
N GLY A 52 -10.13 1.46 5.70
CA GLY A 52 -9.97 0.20 6.44
C GLY A 52 -9.04 0.32 7.64
N PHE A 53 -7.83 0.85 7.43
CA PHE A 53 -6.85 1.13 8.50
C PHE A 53 -7.40 2.13 9.51
N ALA A 54 -8.01 3.24 9.05
CA ALA A 54 -8.59 4.23 9.94
C ALA A 54 -9.63 3.62 10.89
N MET A 55 -10.58 2.83 10.37
CA MET A 55 -11.63 2.18 11.16
C MET A 55 -11.07 1.07 12.08
N LEU A 56 -10.15 0.25 11.56
CA LEU A 56 -9.52 -0.82 12.32
C LEU A 56 -8.72 -0.27 13.50
N CYS A 57 -7.88 0.73 13.25
CA CYS A 57 -7.06 1.37 14.27
C CYS A 57 -7.92 2.15 15.26
N ALA A 58 -8.93 2.90 14.79
CA ALA A 58 -9.89 3.57 15.64
C ALA A 58 -10.48 2.58 16.66
N GLY A 59 -11.09 1.48 16.19
CA GLY A 59 -11.69 0.46 17.06
C GLY A 59 -10.72 -0.21 18.04
N SER A 60 -9.45 -0.32 17.66
CA SER A 60 -8.41 -1.02 18.41
C SER A 60 -7.73 -0.18 19.50
N VAL A 61 -7.87 1.15 19.47
CA VAL A 61 -7.34 2.05 20.51
C VAL A 61 -8.38 2.36 21.60
N ARG A 62 -7.94 2.94 22.73
CA ARG A 62 -8.86 3.44 23.77
C ARG A 62 -9.60 4.67 23.25
N ALA A 63 -10.86 4.84 23.68
CA ALA A 63 -11.78 5.86 23.17
C ALA A 63 -11.18 7.29 23.15
N LYS A 64 -10.42 7.65 24.19
CA LYS A 64 -9.78 8.97 24.31
C LYS A 64 -8.77 9.28 23.19
N ASN A 65 -8.25 8.25 22.51
CA ASN A 65 -7.23 8.37 21.47
C ASN A 65 -7.77 8.17 20.05
N THR A 66 -9.07 7.87 19.91
CA THR A 66 -9.70 7.55 18.61
C THR A 66 -9.57 8.72 17.62
N MET A 67 -9.81 9.96 18.05
CA MET A 67 -9.68 11.13 17.17
C MET A 67 -8.25 11.33 16.65
N ASN A 68 -7.26 11.13 17.51
CA ASN A 68 -5.85 11.30 17.13
C ASN A 68 -5.43 10.29 16.05
N ILE A 69 -5.78 9.01 16.22
CA ILE A 69 -5.42 7.97 15.25
C ILE A 69 -6.20 8.08 13.93
N MET A 70 -7.43 8.60 13.96
CA MET A 70 -8.17 8.89 12.73
C MET A 70 -7.52 10.04 11.96
N LEU A 71 -7.10 11.11 12.66
CA LEU A 71 -6.46 12.26 12.04
C LEU A 71 -5.13 11.87 11.38
N THR A 72 -4.32 11.03 12.02
CA THR A 72 -3.07 10.53 11.42
C THR A 72 -3.34 9.74 10.13
N ASN A 73 -4.33 8.84 10.14
CA ASN A 73 -4.69 8.08 8.94
C ASN A 73 -5.23 8.98 7.81
N VAL A 74 -6.02 10.01 8.12
CA VAL A 74 -6.49 10.95 7.09
C VAL A 74 -5.33 11.73 6.47
N LEU A 75 -4.33 12.11 7.28
CA LEU A 75 -3.21 12.93 6.82
C LEU A 75 -2.08 12.14 6.14
N ASP A 76 -1.99 10.84 6.38
CA ASP A 76 -1.06 9.97 5.65
C ASP A 76 -1.28 10.04 4.14
N ALA A 77 -2.53 10.18 3.69
CA ALA A 77 -2.85 10.29 2.28
C ALA A 77 -2.24 11.54 1.61
N PRO A 78 -2.62 12.78 1.99
CA PRO A 78 -2.11 13.98 1.34
C PRO A 78 -0.61 14.19 1.56
N ILE A 79 -0.09 13.90 2.77
CA ILE A 79 1.32 14.11 3.07
C ILE A 79 2.17 13.03 2.38
N GLY A 80 1.79 11.76 2.51
CA GLY A 80 2.46 10.68 1.80
C GLY A 80 2.40 10.85 0.29
N GLY A 81 1.30 11.39 -0.25
CA GLY A 81 1.17 11.74 -1.66
C GLY A 81 2.11 12.82 -2.12
N LEU A 82 2.27 13.87 -1.34
CA LEU A 82 3.21 14.94 -1.66
C LEU A 82 4.65 14.42 -1.70
N PHE A 83 5.08 13.65 -0.70
CA PHE A 83 6.45 13.14 -0.62
C PHE A 83 6.71 12.02 -1.65
N TYR A 84 5.72 11.17 -1.91
CA TYR A 84 5.82 10.16 -2.96
C TYR A 84 5.87 10.80 -4.35
N TYR A 85 5.10 11.87 -4.59
CA TYR A 85 5.16 12.66 -5.82
C TYR A 85 6.53 13.32 -6.04
N LEU A 86 7.04 14.03 -5.03
CA LEU A 86 8.29 14.77 -5.15
C LEU A 86 9.49 13.83 -5.30
N PHE A 87 9.56 12.77 -4.49
CA PHE A 87 10.75 11.94 -4.33
C PHE A 87 10.47 10.45 -4.53
N GLY A 88 9.38 9.93 -3.97
CA GLY A 88 9.17 8.48 -3.91
C GLY A 88 9.11 7.80 -5.27
N PHE A 89 8.32 8.33 -6.21
CA PHE A 89 8.24 7.73 -7.55
C PHE A 89 9.60 7.68 -8.26
N ALA A 90 10.42 8.72 -8.07
CA ALA A 90 11.77 8.80 -8.63
C ALA A 90 12.72 7.77 -8.04
N PHE A 91 12.65 7.56 -6.72
CA PHE A 91 13.47 6.57 -6.04
C PHE A 91 13.04 5.14 -6.36
N ALA A 92 11.74 4.89 -6.53
CA ALA A 92 11.19 3.57 -6.83
C ALA A 92 11.44 3.14 -8.28
N PHE A 93 11.08 3.99 -9.25
CA PHE A 93 11.01 3.62 -10.67
C PHE A 93 11.91 4.43 -11.59
N GLY A 94 12.68 5.40 -11.05
CA GLY A 94 13.75 6.00 -11.81
C GLY A 94 14.89 5.02 -12.00
N THR A 95 15.57 5.07 -13.15
CA THR A 95 16.78 4.25 -13.32
C THR A 95 17.88 4.74 -12.37
N GLY A 96 18.53 3.79 -11.73
CA GLY A 96 19.74 4.00 -10.94
C GLY A 96 21.02 3.96 -11.78
N GLY A 97 20.93 3.48 -13.02
CA GLY A 97 22.04 3.21 -13.95
C GLY A 97 22.55 1.77 -13.82
N SER A 98 23.35 1.31 -14.78
CA SER A 98 23.87 -0.08 -14.82
C SER A 98 24.63 -0.51 -13.56
N GLU A 99 25.23 0.45 -12.85
CA GLU A 99 26.06 0.19 -11.67
C GLU A 99 25.32 0.36 -10.33
N ASN A 100 24.16 1.02 -10.30
CA ASN A 100 23.48 1.36 -9.06
C ASN A 100 22.05 0.81 -9.07
N GLY A 101 21.91 -0.43 -8.59
CA GLY A 101 20.60 -1.05 -8.37
C GLY A 101 19.98 -0.77 -7.00
N PHE A 102 20.53 0.17 -6.23
CA PHE A 102 20.07 0.46 -4.87
C PHE A 102 18.95 1.51 -4.83
N ILE A 103 19.00 2.52 -5.69
CA ILE A 103 18.05 3.64 -5.70
C ILE A 103 17.97 4.31 -7.06
N GLY A 104 16.75 4.65 -7.49
CA GLY A 104 16.50 5.44 -8.68
C GLY A 104 16.91 6.91 -8.54
N LYS A 105 17.29 7.57 -9.65
CA LYS A 105 17.78 8.96 -9.64
C LYS A 105 17.09 9.89 -10.64
N GLN A 106 15.98 9.45 -11.24
CA GLN A 106 15.31 10.16 -12.33
C GLN A 106 13.82 10.32 -12.06
N HIS A 107 13.15 11.24 -12.77
CA HIS A 107 11.70 11.48 -12.69
C HIS A 107 11.17 12.11 -11.40
N PHE A 108 11.99 12.90 -10.69
CA PHE A 108 11.54 13.71 -9.54
C PHE A 108 10.36 14.61 -9.92
N GLY A 109 9.33 14.62 -9.07
CA GLY A 109 8.09 15.38 -9.30
C GLY A 109 7.34 14.97 -10.57
N LEU A 110 7.52 13.75 -11.06
CA LEU A 110 7.02 13.28 -12.36
C LEU A 110 7.26 14.29 -13.51
N LYS A 111 8.42 14.95 -13.51
CA LYS A 111 8.77 15.95 -14.54
C LYS A 111 8.66 15.39 -15.97
N THR A 112 8.92 14.10 -16.12
CA THR A 112 8.80 13.29 -17.33
C THR A 112 8.28 11.90 -16.96
N ILE A 113 7.38 11.36 -17.77
CA ILE A 113 6.89 9.98 -17.61
C ILE A 113 7.96 9.01 -18.16
N PRO A 114 8.38 7.97 -17.40
CA PRO A 114 9.41 7.03 -17.86
C PRO A 114 8.98 6.18 -19.07
N SER A 115 7.75 5.68 -19.07
CA SER A 115 7.18 4.84 -20.12
C SER A 115 5.65 4.78 -20.00
N GLU A 116 4.97 4.25 -21.01
CA GLU A 116 3.51 4.03 -20.98
C GLU A 116 3.06 3.11 -19.83
N ASP A 117 3.94 2.21 -19.36
CA ASP A 117 3.65 1.27 -18.27
C ASP A 117 3.85 1.88 -16.87
N LEU A 118 4.64 2.96 -16.80
CA LEU A 118 5.00 3.72 -15.60
C LEU A 118 4.39 5.13 -15.65
N ASP A 119 3.15 5.22 -16.13
CA ASP A 119 2.38 6.45 -16.26
C ASP A 119 1.80 6.97 -14.92
N TYR A 120 0.93 7.98 -14.99
CA TYR A 120 0.23 8.53 -13.82
C TYR A 120 -0.65 7.51 -13.09
N SER A 121 -1.19 6.53 -13.82
CA SER A 121 -2.00 5.45 -13.23
C SER A 121 -1.13 4.54 -12.37
N ASN A 122 0.09 4.23 -12.84
CA ASN A 122 1.08 3.50 -12.04
C ASN A 122 1.54 4.30 -10.82
N PHE A 123 1.72 5.62 -10.96
CA PHE A 123 2.00 6.49 -9.81
C PHE A 123 0.93 6.36 -8.73
N LEU A 124 -0.35 6.51 -9.09
CA LEU A 124 -1.46 6.43 -8.15
C LEU A 124 -1.51 5.07 -7.45
N TYR A 125 -1.30 3.99 -8.21
CA TYR A 125 -1.28 2.62 -7.68
C TYR A 125 -0.16 2.43 -6.66
N GLN A 126 1.06 2.81 -7.01
CA GLN A 126 2.25 2.61 -6.17
C GLN A 126 2.27 3.53 -4.94
N TRP A 127 1.73 4.73 -5.08
CA TRP A 127 1.47 5.63 -3.96
C TRP A 127 0.53 5.01 -2.92
N ALA A 128 -0.54 4.35 -3.37
CA ALA A 128 -1.48 3.70 -2.47
C ALA A 128 -0.83 2.53 -1.69
N PHE A 129 0.14 1.82 -2.31
CA PHE A 129 0.95 0.81 -1.64
C PHE A 129 1.88 1.42 -0.58
N ALA A 130 2.57 2.52 -0.90
CA ALA A 130 3.45 3.21 0.03
C ALA A 130 2.68 3.71 1.27
N ILE A 131 1.47 4.27 1.09
CA ILE A 131 0.63 4.67 2.22
C ILE A 131 0.16 3.47 3.04
N ALA A 132 -0.17 2.34 2.40
CA ALA A 132 -0.55 1.14 3.15
C ALA A 132 0.55 0.70 4.12
N ALA A 133 1.83 0.84 3.76
CA ALA A 133 2.96 0.59 4.67
C ALA A 133 3.00 1.57 5.86
N ALA A 134 2.68 2.84 5.64
CA ALA A 134 2.53 3.83 6.71
C ALA A 134 1.37 3.48 7.65
N GLY A 135 0.22 3.08 7.09
CA GLY A 135 -0.95 2.61 7.83
C GLY A 135 -0.64 1.46 8.78
N ILE A 136 0.15 0.47 8.34
CA ILE A 136 0.62 -0.65 9.19
C ILE A 136 1.45 -0.14 10.37
N THR A 137 2.37 0.78 10.12
CA THR A 137 3.21 1.33 11.19
C THR A 137 2.36 2.13 12.19
N SER A 138 1.41 2.93 11.70
CA SER A 138 0.54 3.80 12.50
C SER A 138 -0.14 3.06 13.66
N GLY A 139 -0.63 1.84 13.40
CA GLY A 139 -1.30 1.02 14.40
C GLY A 139 -0.34 0.52 15.50
N SER A 140 0.93 0.29 15.17
CA SER A 140 1.94 -0.25 16.09
C SER A 140 2.39 0.76 17.14
N ILE A 141 2.42 2.04 16.75
CA ILE A 141 2.88 3.17 17.58
C ILE A 141 1.74 4.06 18.09
N ALA A 142 0.49 3.61 17.91
CA ALA A 142 -0.70 4.31 18.34
C ALA A 142 -0.71 4.63 19.85
N GLU A 143 -1.43 5.69 20.20
CA GLU A 143 -1.68 6.22 21.56
C GLU A 143 -0.52 6.89 22.30
N ARG A 144 0.71 6.82 21.78
CA ARG A 144 1.92 7.33 22.47
C ARG A 144 2.84 8.21 21.62
N THR A 145 2.81 8.02 20.30
CA THR A 145 3.58 8.86 19.37
C THR A 145 3.02 10.28 19.32
N GLN A 146 3.90 11.28 19.36
CA GLN A 146 3.54 12.67 19.09
C GLN A 146 3.10 12.83 17.64
N PHE A 147 2.01 13.57 17.43
CA PHE A 147 1.40 13.73 16.11
C PHE A 147 2.36 14.27 15.04
N VAL A 148 3.15 15.31 15.36
CA VAL A 148 4.11 15.90 14.41
C VAL A 148 5.24 14.92 14.07
N ALA A 149 5.75 14.19 15.07
CA ALA A 149 6.77 13.17 14.85
C ALA A 149 6.26 12.06 13.92
N TYR A 150 5.00 11.67 14.09
CA TYR A 150 4.34 10.72 13.20
C TYR A 150 4.26 11.22 11.75
N LEU A 151 3.91 12.49 11.52
CA LEU A 151 3.82 13.04 10.16
C LEU A 151 5.18 13.09 9.46
N ILE A 152 6.25 13.46 10.18
CA ILE A 152 7.62 13.43 9.65
C ILE A 152 8.03 12.00 9.31
N TYR A 153 7.74 11.06 10.22
CA TYR A 153 7.99 9.65 10.00
C TYR A 153 7.27 9.11 8.76
N SER A 154 5.96 9.38 8.64
CA SER A 154 5.13 8.94 7.50
C SER A 154 5.64 9.52 6.18
N SER A 155 6.03 10.80 6.18
CA SER A 155 6.65 11.47 5.03
C SER A 155 7.95 10.79 4.59
N PHE A 156 8.80 10.40 5.53
CA PHE A 156 10.07 9.73 5.23
C PHE A 156 9.87 8.29 4.79
N LEU A 157 8.93 7.57 5.41
CA LEU A 157 8.61 6.20 5.04
C LEU A 157 8.05 6.13 3.61
N THR A 158 7.10 7.00 3.28
CA THR A 158 6.45 7.05 1.96
C THR A 158 7.32 7.71 0.90
N GLY A 159 8.09 8.75 1.24
CA GLY A 159 8.92 9.49 0.29
C GLY A 159 10.30 8.90 0.03
N PHE A 160 10.81 8.03 0.91
CA PHE A 160 12.17 7.51 0.81
C PHE A 160 12.26 6.00 1.07
N VAL A 161 11.93 5.52 2.28
CA VAL A 161 12.22 4.13 2.67
C VAL A 161 11.45 3.11 1.83
N CYS A 162 10.11 3.21 1.75
CA CYS A 162 9.30 2.30 0.94
C CYS A 162 9.70 2.35 -0.54
N PRO A 163 9.82 3.53 -1.17
CA PRO A 163 10.28 3.64 -2.56
C PRO A 163 11.63 2.99 -2.84
N VAL A 164 12.61 3.15 -1.94
CA VAL A 164 13.94 2.53 -2.10
C VAL A 164 13.79 1.00 -2.09
N VAL A 165 12.98 0.45 -1.20
CA VAL A 165 12.72 -1.01 -1.17
C VAL A 165 11.91 -1.46 -2.40
N SER A 166 10.95 -0.66 -2.87
CA SER A 166 10.26 -0.89 -4.15
C SER A 166 11.25 -0.99 -5.30
N HIS A 167 12.27 -0.11 -5.33
CA HIS A 167 13.31 -0.15 -6.36
C HIS A 167 14.07 -1.48 -6.34
N TRP A 168 14.41 -1.98 -5.15
CA TRP A 168 15.16 -3.22 -5.00
C TRP A 168 14.47 -4.43 -5.63
N PHE A 169 13.15 -4.53 -5.50
CA PHE A 169 12.39 -5.72 -5.90
C PHE A 169 11.63 -5.53 -7.21
N TRP A 170 11.18 -4.32 -7.53
CA TRP A 170 10.27 -4.06 -8.66
C TRP A 170 10.88 -3.22 -9.78
N SER A 171 12.00 -2.53 -9.56
CA SER A 171 12.70 -1.86 -10.68
C SER A 171 13.42 -2.89 -11.55
N THR A 172 13.60 -2.61 -12.83
CA THR A 172 14.33 -3.49 -13.75
C THR A 172 15.82 -3.59 -13.42
N ASP A 173 16.39 -2.55 -12.83
CA ASP A 173 17.78 -2.45 -12.42
C ASP A 173 17.99 -2.68 -10.90
N GLY A 174 16.93 -2.99 -10.15
CA GLY A 174 17.01 -3.26 -8.70
C GLY A 174 17.97 -4.41 -8.38
N TRP A 175 18.81 -4.26 -7.35
CA TRP A 175 19.85 -5.25 -7.00
C TRP A 175 19.29 -6.64 -6.63
N ALA A 176 18.06 -6.71 -6.14
CA ALA A 176 17.38 -7.95 -5.79
C ALA A 176 16.22 -8.29 -6.75
N SER A 177 16.07 -7.53 -7.84
CA SER A 177 14.92 -7.62 -8.72
C SER A 177 14.90 -8.92 -9.51
N ALA A 178 13.72 -9.52 -9.66
CA ALA A 178 13.50 -10.66 -10.55
C ALA A 178 13.66 -10.32 -12.04
N PHE A 179 13.66 -9.03 -12.39
CA PHE A 179 13.80 -8.57 -13.77
C PHE A 179 15.26 -8.31 -14.18
N ARG A 180 16.18 -8.33 -13.21
CA ARG A 180 17.60 -8.08 -13.46
C ARG A 180 18.23 -9.29 -14.16
N THR A 181 19.08 -9.04 -15.15
CA THR A 181 19.70 -10.10 -15.96
C THR A 181 21.16 -10.38 -15.59
N ASP A 182 21.81 -9.43 -14.91
CA ASP A 182 23.22 -9.46 -14.51
C ASP A 182 23.36 -9.25 -12.98
N ASN A 183 24.47 -9.66 -12.38
CA ASN A 183 24.80 -9.37 -10.97
C ASN A 183 23.70 -9.75 -9.96
N LEU A 184 23.02 -10.88 -10.20
CA LEU A 184 21.96 -11.38 -9.34
C LEU A 184 22.44 -11.72 -7.93
N LEU A 185 21.67 -11.31 -6.93
CA LEU A 185 21.90 -11.68 -5.54
C LEU A 185 21.80 -13.21 -5.36
N PHE A 186 22.89 -13.85 -4.93
CA PHE A 186 22.94 -15.32 -4.81
C PHE A 186 22.55 -16.06 -6.11
N GLY A 187 22.76 -15.43 -7.27
CA GLY A 187 22.40 -15.99 -8.57
C GLY A 187 20.89 -16.04 -8.86
N ASN A 188 20.04 -15.43 -8.02
CA ASN A 188 18.59 -15.45 -8.16
C ASN A 188 17.97 -14.07 -7.93
N GLY A 189 16.78 -13.82 -8.50
CA GLY A 189 15.99 -12.63 -8.23
C GLY A 189 14.86 -12.90 -7.25
N VAL A 190 14.50 -11.89 -6.45
CA VAL A 190 13.42 -11.99 -5.45
C VAL A 190 12.07 -11.80 -6.13
N ILE A 191 11.15 -12.73 -5.91
CA ILE A 191 9.76 -12.63 -6.39
C ILE A 191 8.90 -12.10 -5.25
N ASP A 192 8.55 -10.81 -5.31
CA ASP A 192 7.55 -10.20 -4.44
C ASP A 192 6.38 -9.69 -5.30
N PHE A 193 5.39 -10.56 -5.52
CA PHE A 193 4.35 -10.29 -6.52
C PHE A 193 3.44 -9.10 -6.14
N THR A 194 3.05 -9.02 -4.87
CA THR A 194 2.06 -8.02 -4.40
C THR A 194 2.57 -7.17 -3.26
N GLY A 195 3.85 -7.25 -2.87
CA GLY A 195 4.42 -6.35 -1.86
C GLY A 195 4.39 -6.90 -0.44
N SER A 196 4.46 -8.23 -0.31
CA SER A 196 4.69 -8.91 0.98
C SER A 196 5.97 -8.42 1.65
N GLY A 197 7.03 -8.18 0.88
CA GLY A 197 8.25 -7.56 1.32
C GLY A 197 8.14 -6.04 1.34
N VAL A 198 7.86 -5.45 0.17
CA VAL A 198 7.91 -3.98 -0.03
C VAL A 198 6.94 -3.21 0.88
N VAL A 199 5.75 -3.75 1.15
CA VAL A 199 4.70 -3.08 1.93
C VAL A 199 4.55 -3.70 3.31
N GLN A 200 4.23 -4.99 3.39
CA GLN A 200 3.90 -5.61 4.68
C GLN A 200 5.12 -5.79 5.58
N MET A 201 6.24 -6.29 5.06
CA MET A 201 7.46 -6.47 5.85
C MET A 201 8.10 -5.13 6.21
N VAL A 202 8.20 -4.18 5.28
CA VAL A 202 8.70 -2.82 5.57
C VAL A 202 7.85 -2.14 6.65
N GLY A 203 6.53 -2.10 6.47
CA GLY A 203 5.62 -1.52 7.47
C GLY A 203 5.67 -2.26 8.82
N GLY A 204 5.80 -3.59 8.80
CA GLY A 204 5.92 -4.41 10.01
C GLY A 204 7.23 -4.18 10.77
N ILE A 205 8.37 -4.13 10.07
CA ILE A 205 9.68 -3.86 10.67
C ILE A 205 9.74 -2.42 11.19
N ALA A 206 9.22 -1.46 10.43
CA ALA A 206 9.18 -0.08 10.86
C ALA A 206 8.24 0.11 12.08
N GLY A 207 7.10 -0.59 12.09
CA GLY A 207 6.20 -0.67 13.24
C GLY A 207 6.84 -1.33 14.47
N LEU A 208 7.65 -2.38 14.28
CA LEU A 208 8.41 -3.03 15.36
C LEU A 208 9.42 -2.07 15.97
N TRP A 209 10.27 -1.44 15.15
CA TRP A 209 11.25 -0.46 15.62
C TRP A 209 10.60 0.75 16.28
N GLY A 210 9.52 1.28 15.68
CA GLY A 210 8.74 2.35 16.28
C GLY A 210 8.17 1.94 17.64
N ALA A 211 7.65 0.73 17.78
CA ALA A 211 7.13 0.25 19.05
C ALA A 211 8.22 0.03 20.12
N LEU A 212 9.43 -0.37 19.71
CA LEU A 212 10.58 -0.51 20.59
C LEU A 212 11.08 0.85 21.10
N ILE A 213 11.18 1.85 20.22
CA ILE A 213 11.67 3.20 20.53
C ILE A 213 10.67 3.95 21.42
N GLU A 214 9.38 3.93 21.07
CA GLU A 214 8.32 4.57 21.85
C GLU A 214 8.07 3.87 23.20
N GLY A 215 8.51 2.62 23.33
CA GLY A 215 8.28 1.80 24.51
C GLY A 215 6.81 1.37 24.68
N PRO A 216 6.47 0.76 25.83
CA PRO A 216 5.14 0.23 26.06
C PRO A 216 4.12 1.32 26.40
N ARG A 217 2.87 1.09 25.99
CA ARG A 217 1.75 1.99 26.33
C ARG A 217 1.55 2.07 27.85
N LEU A 218 1.23 3.26 28.35
CA LEU A 218 0.82 3.46 29.74
C LEU A 218 -0.33 2.52 30.12
N GLY A 219 -0.13 1.75 31.20
CA GLY A 219 -1.06 0.73 31.69
C GLY A 219 -0.95 -0.64 30.99
N ARG A 220 0.04 -0.85 30.10
CA ARG A 220 0.26 -2.16 29.45
C ARG A 220 0.85 -3.21 30.40
N PHE A 221 1.61 -2.78 31.41
CA PHE A 221 2.25 -3.64 32.40
C PHE A 221 1.90 -3.18 33.81
N ASP A 222 1.64 -4.12 34.72
CA ASP A 222 1.45 -3.83 36.15
C ASP A 222 2.79 -3.56 36.86
N HIS A 223 2.76 -3.19 38.16
CA HIS A 223 3.98 -2.95 38.95
C HIS A 223 4.91 -4.17 39.07
N SER A 224 4.36 -5.37 38.85
CA SER A 224 5.07 -6.66 38.81
C SER A 224 5.53 -7.04 37.40
N GLY A 225 5.36 -6.17 36.40
CA GLY A 225 5.75 -6.40 35.02
C GLY A 225 4.81 -7.33 34.24
N ARG A 226 3.66 -7.73 34.79
CA ARG A 226 2.70 -8.61 34.09
C ARG A 226 1.92 -7.83 33.06
N ALA A 227 1.72 -8.44 31.89
CA ALA A 227 0.99 -7.82 30.79
C ALA A 227 -0.50 -7.71 31.09
N ILE A 228 -1.04 -6.49 31.02
CA ILE A 228 -2.47 -6.20 31.11
C ILE A 228 -3.04 -6.01 29.69
N ALA A 229 -4.16 -6.67 29.40
CA ALA A 229 -4.86 -6.49 28.14
C ALA A 229 -5.50 -5.09 28.06
N LEU A 230 -5.02 -4.26 27.13
CA LEU A 230 -5.64 -2.99 26.79
C LEU A 230 -6.71 -3.24 25.73
N ARG A 231 -7.97 -3.24 26.15
CA ARG A 231 -9.10 -3.49 25.25
C ARG A 231 -9.37 -2.27 24.36
N GLY A 232 -9.59 -2.52 23.07
CA GLY A 232 -10.04 -1.49 22.12
C GLY A 232 -11.43 -0.97 22.49
N HIS A 233 -11.74 0.25 22.06
CA HIS A 233 -12.97 0.93 22.47
C HIS A 233 -14.24 0.35 21.84
N SER A 234 -14.15 -0.22 20.63
CA SER A 234 -15.31 -0.77 19.93
C SER A 234 -14.92 -1.83 18.91
N ALA A 235 -15.62 -2.97 18.94
CA ALA A 235 -15.42 -4.04 17.97
C ALA A 235 -16.03 -3.72 16.60
N SER A 236 -17.04 -2.86 16.52
CA SER A 236 -17.75 -2.56 15.27
C SER A 236 -16.83 -1.87 14.23
N PRO A 237 -16.08 -0.80 14.55
CA PRO A 237 -15.08 -0.23 13.63
C PRO A 237 -13.95 -1.21 13.29
N VAL A 238 -13.55 -2.10 14.22
CA VAL A 238 -12.55 -3.14 13.92
C VAL A 238 -13.04 -4.08 12.82
N ILE A 239 -14.28 -4.55 12.94
CA ILE A 239 -14.89 -5.46 11.96
C ILE A 239 -15.09 -4.75 10.62
N LEU A 240 -15.66 -3.54 10.63
CA LEU A 240 -15.87 -2.75 9.42
C LEU A 240 -14.55 -2.45 8.71
N GLY A 241 -13.52 -2.05 9.46
CA GLY A 241 -12.19 -1.82 8.92
C GLY A 241 -11.57 -3.09 8.32
N THR A 242 -11.75 -4.24 8.98
CA THR A 242 -11.28 -5.54 8.46
C THR A 242 -11.95 -5.90 7.12
N PHE A 243 -13.25 -5.65 6.98
CA PHE A 243 -13.96 -5.88 5.71
C PHE A 243 -13.48 -4.94 4.60
N LEU A 244 -13.26 -3.66 4.91
CA LEU A 244 -12.73 -2.68 3.95
C LEU A 244 -11.29 -3.03 3.51
N LEU A 245 -10.44 -3.46 4.44
CA LEU A 245 -9.09 -3.95 4.11
C LEU A 245 -9.16 -5.17 3.19
N ARG A 246 -10.06 -6.13 3.48
CA ARG A 246 -10.28 -7.30 2.62
C ARG A 246 -10.77 -6.91 1.24
N PHE A 247 -11.67 -5.94 1.14
CA PHE A 247 -12.15 -5.42 -0.14
C PHE A 247 -11.01 -4.79 -0.94
N GLY A 248 -10.21 -3.91 -0.33
CA GLY A 248 -9.07 -3.30 -1.01
C GLY A 248 -7.96 -4.28 -1.40
N TRP A 249 -7.82 -5.42 -0.70
CA TRP A 249 -6.88 -6.48 -1.06
C TRP A 249 -7.16 -7.14 -2.42
N TYR A 250 -8.38 -7.02 -2.96
CA TYR A 250 -8.69 -7.41 -4.33
C TYR A 250 -8.08 -6.47 -5.38
N GLY A 251 -7.89 -5.19 -5.05
CA GLY A 251 -7.10 -4.29 -5.89
C GLY A 251 -5.59 -4.44 -5.70
N PHE A 252 -5.19 -4.82 -4.49
CA PHE A 252 -3.79 -5.01 -4.14
C PHE A 252 -3.17 -6.24 -4.83
N ASN A 253 -3.86 -7.39 -4.83
CA ASN A 253 -3.31 -8.63 -5.37
C ASN A 253 -3.57 -8.79 -6.89
N PRO A 254 -4.82 -9.01 -7.35
CA PRO A 254 -5.15 -9.00 -8.77
C PRO A 254 -4.63 -7.79 -9.56
N GLY A 255 -4.65 -6.58 -8.98
CA GLY A 255 -4.18 -5.38 -9.68
C GLY A 255 -2.68 -5.34 -9.96
N SER A 256 -1.88 -6.21 -9.33
CA SER A 256 -0.42 -6.26 -9.52
C SER A 256 -0.01 -6.89 -10.87
N PHE A 257 -0.94 -7.43 -11.65
CA PHE A 257 -0.65 -8.02 -12.97
C PHE A 257 -0.20 -7.02 -14.05
N ASN A 258 -0.21 -5.71 -13.79
CA ASN A 258 0.21 -4.59 -14.68
C ASN A 258 -0.51 -4.48 -16.03
N LYS A 259 -0.76 -5.58 -16.74
CA LYS A 259 -1.53 -5.73 -17.98
C LYS A 259 -2.35 -7.02 -17.91
N ILE A 260 -3.54 -7.00 -18.50
CA ILE A 260 -4.40 -8.18 -18.61
C ILE A 260 -4.59 -8.48 -20.09
N LEU A 261 -3.77 -9.41 -20.60
CA LEU A 261 -3.89 -9.89 -21.97
C LEU A 261 -4.72 -11.18 -22.01
N ASN A 262 -5.60 -11.28 -23.01
CA ASN A 262 -6.32 -12.50 -23.36
C ASN A 262 -5.83 -12.97 -24.73
N ASP A 263 -4.96 -13.97 -24.73
CA ASP A 263 -4.39 -14.60 -25.93
C ASP A 263 -5.20 -15.85 -26.37
N GLY A 264 -6.36 -16.10 -25.74
CA GLY A 264 -7.19 -17.28 -26.00
C GLY A 264 -6.75 -18.57 -25.26
N SER A 265 -5.63 -18.55 -24.52
CA SER A 265 -5.17 -19.68 -23.70
C SER A 265 -5.78 -19.65 -22.30
N TYR A 266 -6.10 -20.83 -21.75
CA TYR A 266 -6.60 -20.98 -20.37
C TYR A 266 -5.57 -20.64 -19.28
N ASN A 267 -4.28 -20.58 -19.61
CA ASN A 267 -3.19 -20.25 -18.69
C ASN A 267 -2.63 -18.83 -18.91
N SER A 268 -3.37 -17.96 -19.59
CA SER A 268 -2.94 -16.57 -19.81
C SER A 268 -3.31 -15.64 -18.67
N GLN A 269 -2.91 -14.37 -18.79
CA GLN A 269 -2.93 -13.38 -17.70
C GLN A 269 -4.32 -13.17 -17.10
N TRP A 270 -5.39 -13.17 -17.91
CA TRP A 270 -6.76 -13.03 -17.39
C TRP A 270 -7.16 -14.17 -16.44
N SER A 271 -6.72 -15.41 -16.72
CA SER A 271 -6.94 -16.57 -15.84
C SER A 271 -6.08 -16.47 -14.58
N ALA A 272 -4.85 -15.94 -14.67
CA ALA A 272 -3.98 -15.71 -13.52
C ALA A 272 -4.53 -14.67 -12.55
N VAL A 273 -5.14 -13.59 -13.05
CA VAL A 273 -5.86 -12.57 -12.25
C VAL A 273 -6.99 -13.23 -11.45
N GLY A 274 -7.84 -14.03 -12.11
CA GLY A 274 -8.93 -14.76 -11.46
C GLY A 274 -8.44 -15.77 -10.40
N ARG A 275 -7.39 -16.54 -10.71
CA ARG A 275 -6.76 -17.47 -9.75
C ARG A 275 -6.20 -16.74 -8.54
N THR A 276 -5.65 -15.54 -8.72
CA THR A 276 -5.13 -14.72 -7.64
C THR A 276 -6.26 -14.22 -6.73
N ALA A 277 -7.38 -13.79 -7.30
CA ALA A 277 -8.58 -13.41 -6.55
C ALA A 277 -9.16 -14.57 -5.72
N ILE A 278 -9.21 -15.78 -6.30
CA ILE A 278 -9.62 -16.99 -5.57
C ILE A 278 -8.64 -17.30 -4.43
N THR A 279 -7.34 -17.24 -4.70
CA THR A 279 -6.29 -17.55 -3.72
C THR A 279 -6.37 -16.62 -2.51
N ILE A 280 -6.45 -15.30 -2.71
CA ILE A 280 -6.54 -14.34 -1.59
C ILE A 280 -7.83 -14.52 -0.78
N THR A 281 -8.94 -14.87 -1.45
CA THR A 281 -10.23 -15.17 -0.80
C THR A 281 -10.10 -16.36 0.13
N LEU A 282 -9.58 -17.48 -0.37
CA LEU A 282 -9.40 -18.71 0.38
C LEU A 282 -8.42 -18.51 1.55
N THR A 283 -7.28 -17.87 1.31
CA THR A 283 -6.30 -17.56 2.36
C THR A 283 -6.94 -16.75 3.49
N GLY A 284 -7.73 -15.73 3.15
CA GLY A 284 -8.45 -14.93 4.13
C GLY A 284 -9.42 -15.75 4.99
N TYR A 285 -10.21 -16.63 4.37
CA TYR A 285 -11.18 -17.47 5.09
C TYR A 285 -10.51 -18.52 5.96
N ILE A 286 -9.51 -19.21 5.43
CA ILE A 286 -8.74 -20.21 6.17
C ILE A 286 -8.04 -19.56 7.37
N ALA A 287 -7.42 -18.40 7.21
CA ALA A 287 -6.80 -17.68 8.32
C ALA A 287 -7.82 -17.29 9.43
N THR A 288 -9.04 -16.88 9.05
CA THR A 288 -10.11 -16.61 10.02
C THR A 288 -10.53 -17.87 10.77
N LEU A 289 -10.72 -19.00 10.07
CA LEU A 289 -11.09 -20.27 10.69
C LEU A 289 -9.98 -20.77 11.63
N ILE A 290 -8.72 -20.76 11.19
CA ILE A 290 -7.57 -21.11 12.01
C ILE A 290 -7.51 -20.25 13.26
N THR A 291 -7.72 -18.94 13.15
CA THR A 291 -7.68 -18.04 14.31
C THR A 291 -8.83 -18.33 15.29
N LEU A 292 -10.04 -18.57 14.78
CA LEU A 292 -11.22 -18.84 15.59
C LEU A 292 -11.10 -20.18 16.34
N PHE A 293 -10.76 -21.25 15.64
CA PHE A 293 -10.61 -22.58 16.24
C PHE A 293 -9.33 -22.69 17.06
N GLY A 294 -8.23 -22.11 16.60
CA GLY A 294 -6.97 -22.06 17.33
C GLY A 294 -7.12 -21.34 18.67
N ARG A 295 -7.81 -20.19 18.72
CA ARG A 295 -8.11 -19.52 19.99
C ARG A 295 -8.98 -20.38 20.90
N LYS A 296 -10.00 -21.05 20.37
CA LYS A 296 -10.83 -21.96 21.16
C LYS A 296 -10.01 -23.10 21.76
N LEU A 297 -9.10 -23.70 21.00
CA LEU A 297 -8.23 -24.76 21.49
C LEU A 297 -7.26 -24.28 22.57
N LEU A 298 -6.65 -23.11 22.39
CA LEU A 298 -5.74 -22.52 23.38
C LEU A 298 -6.46 -22.15 24.69
N VAL A 299 -7.69 -21.67 24.61
CA VAL A 299 -8.51 -21.35 25.80
C VAL A 299 -9.09 -22.63 26.43
N ALA A 300 -9.44 -23.65 25.65
CA ALA A 300 -9.99 -24.90 26.18
C ALA A 300 -8.94 -25.77 26.90
N HIS A 301 -7.67 -25.68 26.51
CA HIS A 301 -6.56 -26.41 27.15
C HIS A 301 -5.74 -25.55 28.11
N GLY A 302 -6.05 -24.26 28.24
CA GLY A 302 -5.46 -23.35 29.21
C GLY A 302 -6.40 -23.16 30.40
N MET A 303 -6.07 -23.79 31.53
CA MET A 303 -6.47 -23.33 32.87
C MET A 303 -6.02 -21.88 33.09
#